data_AF-A0A931Z0C9-F1
#
_entry.id   AF-A0A931Z0C9-F1
#
_cell.length_a   1.000
_cell.length_b   1.000
_cell.length_c   1.000
_cell.angle_alpha   90.00
_cell.angle_beta   90.00
_cell.angle_gamma   90.00
#
_symmetry.space_group_name_H-M   'P 1'
#
loop_
_entity.id
_entity.type
_entity.pdbx_description
1 polymer ?
#
loop_
_entity_poly.entity_id
_entity_poly.type
_entity_poly.pdbx_seq_one_letter_code
_entity_poly.pdbx_strand_id
1 'polypeptide(L)'
;MEAAARLGVSQPYLAMLERGQRRLTPKLALRAAKRYNLAPTAVPRSRRELPARLDAATLARDVAGLGYPGFAYLRSRSWTPKNPGEVLLTALAQDDLEPRLVEALPWLVLRYSTLEWSWVVREAKMRDLQNRLGFVVGLARQLAVRVGDERKARALVNLEAHLDRSRLAREDTLCRASLPEPERRWLAEHRSEAARHWNLLTDWTADALRHAA
;
A
#
# COMPACT_ATOMS: atom_id res chain seq x y z
N MET A 1 22.57 -10.17 -27.06
CA MET A 1 22.23 -8.94 -27.80
C MET A 1 20.77 -8.48 -27.60
N GLU A 2 19.88 -9.30 -27.05
CA GLU A 2 18.44 -8.98 -27.00
C GLU A 2 18.03 -7.99 -25.89
N ALA A 3 18.71 -8.01 -24.73
CA ALA A 3 18.29 -7.22 -23.56
C ALA A 3 18.43 -5.70 -23.75
N ALA A 4 19.54 -5.23 -24.32
CA ALA A 4 19.79 -3.82 -24.57
C ALA A 4 18.78 -3.25 -25.59
N ALA A 5 18.50 -4.00 -26.67
CA ALA A 5 17.49 -3.66 -27.66
C ALA A 5 16.08 -3.60 -27.06
N ARG A 6 15.68 -4.60 -26.24
CA ARG A 6 14.39 -4.61 -25.55
C ARG A 6 14.21 -3.44 -24.58
N LEU A 7 15.29 -2.94 -24.00
CA LEU A 7 15.31 -1.77 -23.11
C LEU A 7 15.49 -0.44 -23.85
N GLY A 8 15.79 -0.47 -25.16
CA GLY A 8 16.07 0.72 -25.96
C GLY A 8 17.32 1.48 -25.47
N VAL A 9 18.38 0.73 -25.11
CA VAL A 9 19.69 1.27 -24.69
C VAL A 9 20.82 0.59 -25.47
N SER A 10 22.01 1.17 -25.48
CA SER A 10 23.18 0.53 -26.10
C SER A 10 23.74 -0.60 -25.24
N GLN A 11 24.34 -1.62 -25.86
CA GLN A 11 24.96 -2.75 -25.15
C GLN A 11 26.07 -2.30 -24.17
N PRO A 12 26.95 -1.33 -24.51
CA PRO A 12 27.91 -0.80 -23.53
C PRO A 12 27.24 -0.12 -22.34
N TYR A 13 26.14 0.61 -22.56
CA TYR A 13 25.40 1.25 -21.47
C TYR A 13 24.76 0.23 -20.53
N LEU A 14 24.20 -0.86 -21.08
CA LEU A 14 23.68 -1.97 -20.28
C LEU A 14 24.79 -2.62 -19.43
N ALA A 15 25.96 -2.89 -20.02
CA ALA A 15 27.09 -3.45 -19.27
C ALA A 15 27.56 -2.53 -18.12
N MET A 16 27.54 -1.21 -18.31
CA MET A 16 27.83 -0.26 -17.23
C MET A 16 26.77 -0.29 -16.11
N LEU A 17 25.49 -0.51 -16.44
CA LEU A 17 24.43 -0.66 -15.43
C LEU A 17 24.62 -1.96 -14.63
N GLU A 18 24.90 -3.07 -15.31
CA GLU A 18 25.12 -4.39 -14.68
C GLU A 18 26.33 -4.38 -13.75
N ARG A 19 27.40 -3.65 -14.12
CA ARG A 19 28.60 -3.47 -13.29
C ARG A 19 28.45 -2.41 -12.19
N GLY A 20 27.27 -1.79 -12.05
CA GLY A 20 27.02 -0.71 -11.08
C GLY A 20 27.76 0.60 -11.37
N GLN A 21 28.41 0.73 -12.53
CA GLN A 21 29.15 1.92 -12.96
C GLN A 21 28.21 3.07 -13.38
N ARG A 22 26.96 2.75 -13.72
CA ARG A 22 25.89 3.72 -13.95
C ARG A 22 24.68 3.38 -13.09
N ARG A 23 24.00 4.43 -12.60
CA ARG A 23 22.74 4.28 -11.84
C ARG A 23 21.58 4.06 -12.81
N LEU A 24 20.72 3.10 -12.49
CA LEU A 24 19.47 2.87 -13.21
C LEU A 24 18.54 4.08 -13.01
N THR A 25 18.13 4.71 -14.11
CA THR A 25 17.17 5.82 -14.04
C THR A 25 15.75 5.31 -13.78
N PRO A 26 14.87 6.08 -13.12
CA PRO A 26 13.48 5.66 -12.89
C PRO A 26 12.74 5.29 -14.17
N LYS A 27 12.95 6.07 -15.25
CA LYS A 27 12.34 5.81 -16.57
C LYS A 27 12.79 4.47 -17.16
N LEU A 28 14.08 4.14 -17.04
CA LEU A 28 14.62 2.88 -17.54
C LEU A 28 14.16 1.68 -16.71
N ALA A 29 14.06 1.85 -15.39
CA ALA A 29 13.55 0.82 -14.50
C ALA A 29 12.07 0.50 -14.75
N LEU A 30 11.24 1.53 -14.96
CA LEU A 30 9.83 1.35 -15.34
C LEU A 30 9.70 0.62 -16.68
N ARG A 31 10.55 0.97 -17.66
CA ARG A 31 10.59 0.28 -18.95
C ARG A 31 10.99 -1.18 -18.78
N ALA A 32 11.99 -1.46 -17.94
CA ALA A 32 12.41 -2.82 -17.61
C ALA A 32 11.28 -3.61 -16.94
N ALA A 33 10.63 -3.03 -15.92
CA ALA A 33 9.50 -3.64 -15.23
C ALA A 33 8.37 -4.01 -16.19
N LYS A 34 8.02 -3.09 -17.11
CA LYS A 34 6.99 -3.32 -18.13
C LYS A 34 7.40 -4.37 -19.16
N ARG A 35 8.64 -4.35 -19.65
CA ARG A 35 9.10 -5.23 -20.75
C ARG A 35 9.43 -6.65 -20.30
N TYR A 36 9.85 -6.81 -19.06
CA TYR A 36 10.18 -8.10 -18.44
C TYR A 36 9.10 -8.61 -17.50
N ASN A 37 7.95 -7.92 -17.42
CA ASN A 37 6.83 -8.28 -16.55
C ASN A 37 7.28 -8.53 -15.10
N LEU A 38 8.15 -7.65 -14.58
CA LEU A 38 8.68 -7.78 -13.23
C LEU A 38 7.57 -7.57 -12.19
N ALA A 39 7.74 -8.19 -11.03
CA ALA A 39 6.84 -7.97 -9.90
C ALA A 39 6.75 -6.46 -9.56
N PRO A 40 5.56 -5.92 -9.22
CA PRO A 40 5.41 -4.52 -8.83
C PRO A 40 6.32 -4.07 -7.68
N THR A 41 6.72 -4.99 -6.81
CA THR A 41 7.69 -4.75 -5.73
C THR A 41 9.10 -4.42 -6.23
N ALA A 42 9.46 -4.84 -7.45
CA ALA A 42 10.74 -4.54 -8.10
C ALA A 42 10.75 -3.16 -8.78
N VAL A 43 9.60 -2.49 -8.92
CA VAL A 43 9.53 -1.13 -9.44
C VAL A 43 10.22 -0.19 -8.43
N PRO A 44 11.24 0.59 -8.86
CA PRO A 44 11.89 1.51 -7.96
C PRO A 44 10.90 2.54 -7.43
N ARG A 45 11.10 2.85 -6.16
CA ARG A 45 10.38 3.91 -5.47
C ARG A 45 10.69 5.25 -6.14
N SER A 46 9.67 6.06 -6.29
CA SER A 46 9.74 7.46 -6.63
C SER A 46 10.68 8.17 -5.65
N ARG A 47 11.66 8.91 -6.17
CA ARG A 47 12.49 9.81 -5.35
C ARG A 47 11.77 11.11 -4.97
N ARG A 48 10.57 11.30 -5.50
CA ARG A 48 9.71 12.45 -5.22
C ARG A 48 8.92 12.16 -3.96
N GLU A 49 8.57 13.21 -3.24
CA GLU A 49 7.61 13.11 -2.16
C GLU A 49 6.31 12.48 -2.66
N LEU A 50 5.68 11.66 -1.82
CA LEU A 50 4.36 11.13 -2.11
C LEU A 50 3.40 12.33 -2.28
N PRO A 51 2.52 12.30 -3.29
CA PRO A 51 1.61 13.41 -3.54
C PRO A 51 0.71 13.63 -2.32
N ALA A 52 0.61 14.88 -1.87
CA ALA A 52 -0.16 15.24 -0.68
C ALA A 52 -1.66 14.91 -0.84
N ARG A 53 -2.21 15.13 -2.04
CA ARG A 53 -3.60 14.80 -2.39
C ARG A 53 -3.65 14.18 -3.77
N LEU A 54 -4.41 13.09 -3.90
CA LEU A 54 -4.72 12.47 -5.18
C LEU A 54 -6.22 12.36 -5.33
N ASP A 55 -6.68 12.47 -6.58
CA ASP A 55 -8.05 12.15 -6.90
C ASP A 55 -8.31 10.64 -6.69
N ALA A 56 -9.51 10.31 -6.19
CA ALA A 56 -9.88 8.94 -5.88
C ALA A 56 -9.84 8.03 -7.12
N ALA A 57 -10.17 8.55 -8.30
CA ALA A 57 -10.14 7.79 -9.54
C ALA A 57 -8.71 7.33 -9.93
N THR A 58 -7.70 8.15 -9.66
CA THR A 58 -6.30 7.85 -9.92
C THR A 58 -5.79 6.79 -8.96
N LEU A 59 -6.10 6.91 -7.65
CA LEU A 59 -5.80 5.86 -6.69
C LEU A 59 -6.52 4.55 -7.05
N ALA A 60 -7.78 4.59 -7.44
CA ALA A 60 -8.53 3.41 -7.86
C ALA A 60 -7.91 2.73 -9.10
N ARG A 61 -7.46 3.51 -10.09
CA ARG A 61 -6.72 2.98 -11.25
C ARG A 61 -5.37 2.37 -10.86
N ASP A 62 -4.67 2.95 -9.89
CA ASP A 62 -3.40 2.41 -9.39
C ASP A 62 -3.62 1.07 -8.68
N VAL A 63 -4.61 0.99 -7.81
CA VAL A 63 -5.01 -0.25 -7.11
C VAL A 63 -5.53 -1.31 -8.10
N ALA A 64 -6.28 -0.90 -9.13
CA ALA A 64 -6.71 -1.79 -10.23
C ALA A 64 -5.54 -2.34 -11.04
N GLY A 65 -4.54 -1.49 -11.33
CA GLY A 65 -3.30 -1.86 -12.01
C GLY A 65 -2.45 -2.83 -11.20
N LEU A 66 -2.45 -2.68 -9.88
CA LEU A 66 -1.84 -3.63 -8.95
C LEU A 66 -2.62 -4.95 -8.82
N GLY A 67 -3.82 -5.04 -9.36
CA GLY A 67 -4.53 -6.30 -9.52
C GLY A 67 -5.76 -6.49 -8.64
N TYR A 68 -6.19 -5.47 -7.90
CA TYR A 68 -7.31 -5.61 -6.97
C TYR A 68 -8.61 -6.03 -7.68
N PRO A 69 -9.30 -7.10 -7.23
CA PRO A 69 -10.51 -7.59 -7.87
C PRO A 69 -11.66 -6.58 -7.89
N GLY A 70 -11.84 -5.83 -6.80
CA GLY A 70 -12.93 -4.85 -6.66
C GLY A 70 -12.86 -3.67 -7.64
N PHE A 71 -11.71 -3.46 -8.29
CA PHE A 71 -11.51 -2.46 -9.34
C PHE A 71 -11.04 -3.06 -10.67
N ALA A 72 -11.30 -4.35 -10.93
CA ALA A 72 -10.87 -5.00 -12.17
C ALA A 72 -11.34 -4.26 -13.44
N TYR A 73 -12.53 -3.64 -13.39
CA TYR A 73 -13.10 -2.84 -14.48
C TYR A 73 -12.34 -1.54 -14.78
N LEU A 74 -11.50 -1.05 -13.85
CA LEU A 74 -10.68 0.15 -14.01
C LEU A 74 -9.26 -0.16 -14.55
N ARG A 75 -8.94 -1.43 -14.77
CA ARG A 75 -7.61 -1.84 -15.21
C ARG A 75 -7.33 -1.34 -16.63
N SER A 76 -6.42 -0.38 -16.74
CA SER A 76 -5.96 0.13 -18.03
C SER A 76 -4.78 -0.67 -18.58
N ARG A 77 -4.82 -0.98 -19.88
CA ARG A 77 -3.66 -1.52 -20.62
C ARG A 77 -2.47 -0.55 -20.67
N SER A 78 -2.72 0.75 -20.52
CA SER A 78 -1.69 1.80 -20.49
C SER A 78 -1.16 2.08 -19.08
N TRP A 79 -1.61 1.36 -18.05
CA TRP A 79 -1.16 1.57 -16.69
C TRP A 79 0.36 1.44 -16.55
N THR A 80 0.94 2.34 -15.76
CA THR A 80 2.37 2.37 -15.47
C THR A 80 2.58 1.69 -14.12
N PRO A 81 3.40 0.63 -14.03
CA PRO A 81 3.68 -0.05 -12.77
C PRO A 81 4.13 0.92 -11.68
N LYS A 82 3.50 0.84 -10.51
CA LYS A 82 3.87 1.59 -9.31
C LYS A 82 4.27 0.65 -8.19
N ASN A 83 5.12 1.13 -7.29
CA ASN A 83 5.49 0.36 -6.11
C ASN A 83 4.25 0.23 -5.19
N PRO A 84 3.83 -0.98 -4.78
CA PRO A 84 2.64 -1.15 -3.95
C PRO A 84 2.73 -0.44 -2.59
N GLY A 85 3.94 -0.33 -2.03
CA GLY A 85 4.15 0.40 -0.77
C GLY A 85 3.92 1.90 -0.92
N GLU A 86 4.25 2.48 -2.09
CA GLU A 86 3.92 3.88 -2.39
C GLU A 86 2.41 4.07 -2.50
N VAL A 87 1.72 3.22 -3.25
CA VAL A 87 0.27 3.30 -3.40
C VAL A 87 -0.43 3.16 -2.05
N LEU A 88 0.02 2.24 -1.19
CA LEU A 88 -0.48 2.07 0.17
C LEU A 88 -0.28 3.34 1.01
N LEU A 89 0.94 3.88 1.06
CA LEU A 89 1.24 5.08 1.84
C LEU A 89 0.50 6.31 1.32
N THR A 90 0.39 6.48 0.00
CA THR A 90 -0.36 7.57 -0.59
C THR A 90 -1.85 7.48 -0.27
N ALA A 91 -2.43 6.28 -0.31
CA ALA A 91 -3.83 6.08 0.07
C ALA A 91 -4.06 6.39 1.56
N LEU A 92 -3.19 5.90 2.45
CA LEU A 92 -3.27 6.16 3.89
C LEU A 92 -3.08 7.64 4.25
N ALA A 93 -2.34 8.39 3.43
CA ALA A 93 -2.13 9.81 3.60
C ALA A 93 -3.33 10.68 3.19
N GLN A 94 -4.36 10.12 2.55
CA GLN A 94 -5.54 10.90 2.18
C GLN A 94 -6.39 11.20 3.41
N ASP A 95 -6.89 12.43 3.52
CA ASP A 95 -7.80 12.84 4.59
C ASP A 95 -9.13 12.08 4.49
N ASP A 96 -9.66 11.97 3.28
CA ASP A 96 -10.91 11.29 2.94
C ASP A 96 -10.68 10.32 1.79
N LEU A 97 -10.91 9.04 2.03
CA LEU A 97 -10.74 7.96 1.06
C LEU A 97 -12.09 7.24 0.85
N GLU A 98 -12.43 6.98 -0.41
CA GLU A 98 -13.66 6.25 -0.72
C GLU A 98 -13.67 4.86 -0.05
N PRO A 99 -14.82 4.37 0.46
CA PRO A 99 -14.90 3.11 1.19
C PRO A 99 -14.30 1.91 0.44
N ARG A 100 -14.48 1.83 -0.88
CA ARG A 100 -13.92 0.75 -1.71
C ARG A 100 -12.39 0.78 -1.79
N LEU A 101 -11.79 1.97 -1.70
CA LEU A 101 -10.33 2.12 -1.64
C LEU A 101 -9.80 1.70 -0.27
N VAL A 102 -10.50 2.03 0.82
CA VAL A 102 -10.18 1.54 2.17
C VAL A 102 -10.23 0.01 2.23
N GLU A 103 -11.27 -0.59 1.65
CA GLU A 103 -11.43 -2.06 1.54
C GLU A 103 -10.25 -2.74 0.83
N ALA A 104 -9.63 -2.04 -0.13
CA ALA A 104 -8.50 -2.57 -0.89
C ALA A 104 -7.16 -2.54 -0.14
N LEU A 105 -7.03 -1.77 0.94
CA LEU A 105 -5.74 -1.61 1.62
C LEU A 105 -5.27 -2.91 2.32
N PRO A 106 -6.12 -3.64 3.07
CA PRO A 106 -5.73 -4.94 3.63
C PRO A 106 -5.34 -5.96 2.55
N TRP A 107 -6.02 -5.92 1.40
CA TRP A 107 -5.67 -6.75 0.24
C TRP A 107 -4.27 -6.43 -0.29
N LEU A 108 -3.89 -5.15 -0.39
CA LEU A 108 -2.54 -4.75 -0.81
C LEU A 108 -1.48 -5.32 0.13
N VAL A 109 -1.71 -5.24 1.44
CA VAL A 109 -0.80 -5.80 2.45
C VAL A 109 -0.64 -7.32 2.26
N LEU A 110 -1.73 -8.04 2.05
CA LEU A 110 -1.71 -9.49 1.84
C LEU A 110 -1.04 -9.90 0.53
N ARG A 111 -1.42 -9.25 -0.57
CA ARG A 111 -0.95 -9.55 -1.91
C ARG A 111 0.55 -9.28 -2.04
N TYR A 112 1.02 -8.22 -1.40
CA TYR A 112 2.40 -7.75 -1.47
C TYR A 112 3.15 -7.95 -0.14
N SER A 113 3.02 -9.15 0.45
CA SER A 113 3.71 -9.52 1.70
C SER A 113 5.24 -9.40 1.63
N THR A 114 5.84 -9.48 0.44
CA THR A 114 7.29 -9.34 0.20
C THR A 114 7.74 -7.90 -0.02
N LEU A 115 6.93 -6.91 0.35
CA LEU A 115 7.37 -5.51 0.37
C LEU A 115 8.54 -5.33 1.33
N GLU A 116 9.35 -4.33 1.03
CA GLU A 116 10.38 -3.82 1.94
C GLU A 116 9.72 -3.03 3.08
N TRP A 117 9.10 -3.74 4.02
CA TRP A 117 8.30 -3.18 5.11
C TRP A 117 9.07 -2.22 6.01
N SER A 118 10.38 -2.41 6.17
CA SER A 118 11.25 -1.48 6.91
C SER A 118 11.21 -0.06 6.32
N TRP A 119 11.09 0.06 5.00
CA TRP A 119 10.88 1.34 4.33
C TRP A 119 9.46 1.86 4.54
N VAL A 120 8.45 1.02 4.30
CA VAL A 120 7.02 1.43 4.45
C VAL A 120 6.76 1.97 5.86
N VAL A 121 7.24 1.26 6.89
CA VAL A 121 7.06 1.68 8.29
C VAL A 121 7.78 2.99 8.58
N ARG A 122 9.00 3.17 8.06
CA ARG A 122 9.73 4.44 8.23
C ARG A 122 8.99 5.60 7.58
N GLU A 123 8.51 5.42 6.36
CA GLU A 123 7.76 6.47 5.65
C GLU A 123 6.41 6.77 6.30
N ALA A 124 5.75 5.77 6.87
CA ALA A 124 4.53 5.94 7.65
C ALA A 124 4.79 6.78 8.90
N LYS A 125 5.87 6.50 9.64
CA LYS A 125 6.29 7.26 10.82
C LYS A 125 6.58 8.73 10.50
N MET A 126 7.26 9.00 9.38
CA MET A 126 7.56 10.38 8.96
C MET A 126 6.31 11.19 8.60
N ARG A 127 5.15 10.55 8.47
CA ARG A 127 3.87 11.16 8.08
C ARG A 127 2.76 10.94 9.11
N ASP A 128 3.10 10.43 10.30
CA ASP A 128 2.15 10.08 11.35
C ASP A 128 1.05 9.07 10.94
N LEU A 129 1.37 8.17 9.99
CA LEU A 129 0.43 7.19 9.43
C LEU A 129 0.48 5.82 10.12
N GLN A 130 1.31 5.64 11.15
CA GLN A 130 1.54 4.35 11.80
C GLN A 130 0.26 3.72 12.37
N ASN A 131 -0.68 4.52 12.87
CA ASN A 131 -1.95 4.02 13.42
C ASN A 131 -2.85 3.48 12.29
N ARG A 132 -3.01 4.26 11.22
CA ARG A 132 -3.76 3.83 10.02
C ARG A 132 -3.15 2.58 9.41
N LEU A 133 -1.82 2.54 9.26
CA LEU A 133 -1.10 1.38 8.74
C LEU A 133 -1.23 0.16 9.67
N GLY A 134 -1.04 0.34 10.98
CA GLY A 134 -1.14 -0.73 11.98
C GLY A 134 -2.52 -1.37 11.98
N PHE A 135 -3.58 -0.57 11.89
CA PHE A 135 -4.94 -1.06 11.76
C PHE A 135 -5.18 -1.85 10.46
N VAL A 136 -4.72 -1.34 9.31
CA VAL A 136 -4.83 -2.04 8.02
C VAL A 136 -4.04 -3.36 8.01
N VAL A 137 -2.86 -3.41 8.64
CA VAL A 137 -2.10 -4.66 8.82
C VAL A 137 -2.87 -5.63 9.72
N GLY A 138 -3.51 -5.14 10.78
CA GLY A 138 -4.41 -5.93 11.64
C GLY A 138 -5.57 -6.57 10.88
N LEU A 139 -6.24 -5.79 10.02
CA LEU A 139 -7.28 -6.32 9.13
C LEU A 139 -6.74 -7.38 8.17
N ALA A 140 -5.58 -7.12 7.55
CA ALA A 140 -4.91 -8.07 6.69
C ALA A 140 -4.57 -9.37 7.43
N ARG A 141 -4.10 -9.30 8.67
CA ARG A 141 -3.81 -10.48 9.49
C ARG A 141 -5.06 -11.31 9.77
N GLN A 142 -6.16 -10.67 10.14
CA GLN A 142 -7.44 -11.36 10.37
C GLN A 142 -7.92 -12.09 9.12
N LEU A 143 -7.77 -11.47 7.94
CA LEU A 143 -8.07 -12.10 6.66
C LEU A 143 -7.14 -13.27 6.34
N ALA A 144 -5.83 -13.16 6.61
CA ALA A 144 -4.89 -14.26 6.43
C ALA A 144 -5.27 -15.47 7.28
N VAL A 145 -5.67 -15.25 8.54
CA VAL A 145 -6.16 -16.31 9.43
C VAL A 145 -7.43 -16.94 8.86
N ARG A 146 -8.38 -16.12 8.36
CA ARG A 146 -9.64 -16.61 7.78
C ARG A 146 -9.44 -17.54 6.60
N VAL A 147 -8.44 -17.29 5.76
CA VAL A 147 -8.11 -18.16 4.61
C VAL A 147 -7.11 -19.27 4.94
N GLY A 148 -6.69 -19.40 6.21
CA GLY A 148 -5.74 -20.43 6.64
C GLY A 148 -4.29 -20.17 6.22
N ASP A 149 -3.92 -18.96 5.81
CA ASP A 149 -2.53 -18.61 5.48
C ASP A 149 -1.75 -18.22 6.74
N GLU A 150 -1.41 -19.23 7.55
CA GLU A 150 -0.73 -19.02 8.83
C GLU A 150 0.64 -18.35 8.67
N ARG A 151 1.34 -18.62 7.56
CA ARG A 151 2.65 -18.03 7.30
C ARG A 151 2.54 -16.52 7.16
N LYS A 152 1.58 -16.03 6.36
CA LYS A 152 1.32 -14.59 6.25
C LYS A 152 0.82 -14.02 7.57
N ALA A 153 -0.09 -14.72 8.26
CA ALA A 153 -0.60 -14.26 9.55
C ALA A 153 0.54 -14.02 10.56
N ARG A 154 1.48 -14.97 10.69
CA ARG A 154 2.67 -14.82 11.57
C ARG A 154 3.58 -13.65 11.13
N ALA A 155 3.81 -13.47 9.83
CA ALA A 155 4.60 -12.34 9.33
C ALA A 155 3.94 -11.00 9.68
N LEU A 156 2.61 -10.92 9.59
CA LEU A 156 1.85 -9.71 9.91
C LEU A 156 1.82 -9.42 11.42
N VAL A 157 1.81 -10.44 12.29
CA VAL A 157 1.99 -10.25 13.75
C VAL A 157 3.30 -9.52 14.05
N ASN A 158 4.41 -9.93 13.42
CA ASN A 158 5.70 -9.29 13.63
C ASN A 158 5.72 -7.85 13.12
N LEU A 159 5.03 -7.57 12.01
CA LEU A 159 4.89 -6.22 11.47
C LEU A 159 4.02 -5.33 12.38
N GLU A 160 2.89 -5.83 12.88
CA GLU A 160 2.05 -5.16 13.87
C GLU A 160 2.86 -4.79 15.12
N ALA A 161 3.59 -5.75 15.69
CA ALA A 161 4.45 -5.50 16.86
C ALA A 161 5.55 -4.46 16.59
N HIS A 162 6.05 -4.37 15.36
CA HIS A 162 7.00 -3.32 14.99
C HIS A 162 6.36 -1.93 14.89
N LEU A 163 5.12 -1.85 14.40
CA LEU A 163 4.35 -0.59 14.33
C LEU A 163 3.88 -0.14 15.72
N ASP A 164 3.51 -1.07 16.59
CA ASP A 164 2.96 -0.79 17.92
C ASP A 164 3.97 -0.07 18.82
N ARG A 165 5.27 -0.37 18.65
CA ARG A 165 6.39 0.37 19.28
C ARG A 165 6.42 1.87 18.98
N SER A 166 5.68 2.33 17.99
CA SER A 166 5.61 3.73 17.55
C SER A 166 4.20 4.28 17.47
N ARG A 167 3.23 3.56 18.07
CA ARG A 167 1.81 3.91 18.07
C ARG A 167 1.60 5.34 18.58
N LEU A 168 0.76 6.10 17.89
CA LEU A 168 0.43 7.47 18.29
C LEU A 168 -0.70 7.45 19.31
N ALA A 169 -0.57 8.26 20.36
CA ALA A 169 -1.63 8.50 21.33
C ALA A 169 -2.78 9.36 20.77
N ARG A 170 -2.50 10.19 19.76
CA ARG A 170 -3.50 11.03 19.11
C ARG A 170 -4.56 10.17 18.42
N GLU A 171 -5.82 10.54 18.63
CA GLU A 171 -6.93 9.96 17.88
C GLU A 171 -6.92 10.42 16.42
N ASP A 172 -7.23 9.50 15.51
CA ASP A 172 -7.32 9.76 14.08
C ASP A 172 -8.52 8.98 13.49
N THR A 173 -8.75 9.11 12.19
CA THR A 173 -9.75 8.38 11.42
C THR A 173 -9.04 7.47 10.42
N LEU A 174 -9.71 6.45 9.91
CA LEU A 174 -9.17 5.67 8.79
C LEU A 174 -9.52 6.36 7.45
N CYS A 175 -8.89 7.50 7.18
CA CYS A 175 -9.12 8.32 5.99
C CYS A 175 -10.60 8.77 5.85
N ARG A 176 -11.18 9.29 6.94
CA ARG A 176 -12.51 9.90 6.95
C ARG A 176 -12.50 11.20 7.78
N ALA A 177 -11.61 12.12 7.47
CA ALA A 177 -11.46 13.39 8.20
C ALA A 177 -12.76 14.23 8.19
N SER A 178 -13.56 14.12 7.13
CA SER A 178 -14.86 14.81 6.97
C SER A 178 -16.01 14.20 7.79
N LEU A 179 -15.75 13.21 8.66
CA LEU A 179 -16.75 12.60 9.54
C LEU A 179 -17.53 13.65 10.35
N PRO A 180 -18.88 13.65 10.28
CA PRO A 180 -19.73 14.50 11.11
C PRO A 180 -19.57 14.20 12.60
N GLU A 181 -19.70 15.22 13.44
CA GLU A 181 -19.54 15.10 14.90
C GLU A 181 -20.46 14.06 15.56
N PRO A 182 -21.73 13.90 15.16
CA PRO A 182 -22.57 12.82 15.70
C PRO A 182 -21.99 11.42 15.40
N GLU A 183 -21.44 11.22 14.21
CA GLU A 183 -20.83 9.95 13.81
C GLU A 183 -19.50 9.71 14.54
N ARG A 184 -18.70 10.75 14.77
CA ARG A 184 -17.47 10.68 15.58
C ARG A 184 -17.76 10.20 17.01
N ARG A 185 -18.75 10.81 17.67
CA ARG A 185 -19.17 10.41 19.02
C ARG A 185 -19.65 8.96 19.06
N TRP A 186 -20.46 8.57 18.08
CA TRP A 186 -20.91 7.19 17.96
C TRP A 186 -19.74 6.21 17.80
N LEU A 187 -18.77 6.51 16.92
CA LEU A 187 -17.58 5.69 16.70
C LEU A 187 -16.67 5.62 17.92
N ALA A 188 -16.55 6.69 18.72
CA ALA A 188 -15.75 6.68 19.94
C ALA A 188 -16.22 5.59 20.92
N GLU A 189 -17.54 5.36 20.99
CA GLU A 189 -18.17 4.35 21.83
C GLU A 189 -18.20 2.96 21.17
N HIS A 190 -18.47 2.87 19.85
CA HIS A 190 -18.81 1.61 19.17
C HIS A 190 -17.70 1.00 18.31
N ARG A 191 -16.54 1.66 18.16
CA ARG A 191 -15.41 1.14 17.38
C ARG A 191 -14.89 -0.20 17.93
N SER A 192 -14.32 -1.01 17.05
CA SER A 192 -13.74 -2.33 17.40
C SER A 192 -12.53 -2.20 18.34
N GLU A 193 -12.19 -3.28 19.05
CA GLU A 193 -10.98 -3.34 19.89
C GLU A 193 -9.70 -3.02 19.10
N ALA A 194 -9.60 -3.47 17.84
CA ALA A 194 -8.48 -3.13 16.98
C ALA A 194 -8.42 -1.62 16.68
N ALA A 195 -9.58 -0.99 16.44
CA ALA A 195 -9.66 0.45 16.19
C ALA A 195 -9.34 1.24 17.47
N ARG A 196 -9.81 0.80 18.65
CA ARG A 196 -9.42 1.36 19.95
C ARG A 196 -7.92 1.26 20.17
N HIS A 197 -7.35 0.08 19.94
CA HIS A 197 -5.92 -0.16 20.10
C HIS A 197 -5.11 0.84 19.27
N TRP A 198 -5.43 1.05 17.99
CA TRP A 198 -4.74 2.02 17.12
C TRP A 198 -5.26 3.46 17.22
N ASN A 199 -6.09 3.82 18.21
CA ASN A 199 -6.68 5.15 18.36
C ASN A 199 -7.35 5.67 17.07
N LEU A 200 -8.11 4.82 16.38
CA LEU A 200 -8.84 5.19 15.16
C LEU A 200 -10.35 5.24 15.41
N LEU A 201 -11.02 6.26 14.88
CA LEU A 201 -12.47 6.30 14.72
C LEU A 201 -12.84 5.62 13.40
N THR A 202 -13.21 4.35 13.49
CA THR A 202 -13.67 3.56 12.35
C THR A 202 -14.48 2.34 12.79
N ASP A 203 -15.45 1.98 11.97
CA ASP A 203 -16.32 0.82 12.04
C ASP A 203 -15.82 -0.35 11.16
N TRP A 204 -14.72 -0.18 10.43
CA TRP A 204 -14.17 -1.23 9.59
C TRP A 204 -13.77 -2.46 10.42
N THR A 205 -14.16 -3.63 9.94
CA THR A 205 -13.78 -4.94 10.48
C THR A 205 -13.40 -5.86 9.33
N ALA A 206 -12.71 -6.96 9.64
CA ALA A 206 -12.35 -7.92 8.59
C ALA A 206 -13.60 -8.58 7.94
N ASP A 207 -14.73 -8.62 8.65
CA ASP A 207 -16.01 -9.13 8.13
C ASP A 207 -16.64 -8.23 7.07
N ALA A 208 -16.37 -6.93 7.11
CA ALA A 208 -16.88 -5.97 6.14
C ALA A 208 -16.14 -6.02 4.78
N LEU A 209 -15.02 -6.76 4.69
CA LEU A 209 -14.16 -6.79 3.51
C LEU A 209 -14.58 -7.92 2.55
N ARG A 210 -15.14 -7.56 1.39
CA ARG A 210 -15.72 -8.50 0.42
C ARG A 210 -14.70 -9.04 -0.58
N HIS A 211 -13.70 -8.23 -0.94
CA HIS A 211 -12.72 -8.57 -1.97
C HIS A 211 -11.28 -8.69 -1.47
N ALA A 212 -11.10 -8.84 -0.16
CA ALA A 212 -9.79 -8.71 0.46
C ALA A 212 -9.00 -10.02 0.63
N ALA A 213 -9.55 -11.16 0.22
CA ALA A 213 -8.95 -12.48 0.37
C ALA A 213 -8.98 -13.28 -0.94
#